data_AF-A0A1I0K0L0-F1
#
_entry.id   AF-A0A1I0K0L0-F1
#
_cell.length_a   1.000
_cell.length_b   1.000
_cell.length_c   1.000
_cell.angle_alpha   90.00
_cell.angle_beta   90.00
_cell.angle_gamma   90.00
#
_symmetry.space_group_name_H-M   'P 1'
#
loop_
_entity.id
_entity.type
_entity.pdbx_description
1 polymer ?
#
loop_
_entity_poly.entity_id
_entity_poly.type
_entity_poly.pdbx_seq_one_letter_code
_entity_poly.pdbx_strand_id
1 'polypeptide(L)'
;MSINKIANAIKKPRKILLYLSRPLESVGCFDWISDEHWIPIRYWLRMGKFPDLKNPYTYTEKLQWLKLHNRNPLYTKLVDKYEVKKFVESRIGAEYVITTLGIWDSFEDINFDSLPNQFVLKTTHDSGGIVICKDKSKFDMENARKVLSRSLKHNYYLRTGREWPYKNVKPRIMAEKYMEDTGTRELRDYKFFTFGGGGVQSIICCF
;
A
#
# COMPACT_ATOMS: atom_id res chain seq x y z
N MET A 1 18.17 -28.33 -16.26
CA MET A 1 17.17 -28.28 -15.15
C MET A 1 16.57 -29.67 -14.99
N SER A 2 16.73 -30.33 -13.84
CA SER A 2 16.36 -31.76 -13.64
C SER A 2 14.85 -32.01 -13.86
N ILE A 3 14.51 -33.10 -14.56
CA ILE A 3 13.14 -33.58 -14.82
C ILE A 3 12.32 -33.69 -13.51
N ASN A 4 12.96 -34.07 -12.40
CA ASN A 4 12.30 -34.19 -11.10
C ASN A 4 11.85 -32.85 -10.50
N LYS A 5 12.54 -31.74 -10.81
CA LYS A 5 12.10 -30.38 -10.41
C LYS A 5 10.87 -29.94 -11.21
N ILE A 6 10.82 -30.26 -12.50
CA ILE A 6 9.69 -29.95 -13.38
C ILE A 6 8.46 -30.77 -12.96
N ALA A 7 8.62 -32.07 -12.73
CA ALA A 7 7.55 -32.95 -12.25
C ALA A 7 6.97 -32.50 -10.90
N ASN A 8 7.82 -32.07 -9.95
CA ASN A 8 7.35 -31.56 -8.65
C ASN A 8 6.65 -30.20 -8.74
N ALA A 9 6.97 -29.37 -9.72
CA ALA A 9 6.25 -28.12 -10.00
C ALA A 9 4.85 -28.40 -10.57
N ILE A 10 4.74 -29.35 -11.51
CA ILE A 10 3.46 -29.77 -12.13
C ILE A 10 2.48 -30.33 -11.09
N LYS A 11 2.98 -31.00 -10.05
CA LYS A 11 2.16 -31.50 -8.92
C LYS A 11 1.50 -30.39 -8.08
N LYS A 12 1.85 -29.12 -8.30
CA LYS A 12 1.27 -27.97 -7.57
C LYS A 12 0.79 -26.89 -8.56
N PRO A 13 -0.17 -27.21 -9.46
CA PRO A 13 -0.59 -26.31 -10.54
C PRO A 13 -1.09 -24.96 -10.01
N ARG A 14 -1.76 -24.94 -8.86
CA ARG A 14 -2.14 -23.72 -8.15
C ARG A 14 -0.98 -22.77 -7.86
N LYS A 15 0.19 -23.29 -7.47
CA LYS A 15 1.38 -22.47 -7.18
C LYS A 15 1.99 -21.90 -8.46
N ILE A 16 1.95 -22.66 -9.56
CA ILE A 16 2.34 -22.15 -10.89
C ILE A 16 1.39 -21.02 -11.29
N LEU A 17 0.08 -21.24 -11.20
CA LEU A 17 -0.92 -20.21 -11.50
C LEU A 17 -0.75 -18.96 -10.63
N LEU A 18 -0.49 -19.11 -9.33
CA LEU A 18 -0.21 -17.98 -8.43
C LEU A 18 1.07 -17.22 -8.81
N TYR A 19 2.11 -17.93 -9.26
CA TYR A 19 3.35 -17.29 -9.70
C TYR A 19 3.13 -16.50 -11.00
N LEU A 20 2.40 -17.07 -11.95
CA LEU A 20 2.06 -16.44 -13.22
C LEU A 20 1.02 -15.32 -13.08
N SER A 21 0.12 -15.39 -12.10
CA SER A 21 -0.93 -14.39 -11.93
C SER A 21 -0.37 -13.02 -11.53
N ARG A 22 0.77 -12.96 -10.83
CA ARG A 22 1.38 -11.69 -10.40
C ARG A 22 1.82 -10.78 -11.56
N PRO A 23 2.67 -11.24 -12.51
CA PRO A 23 3.04 -10.41 -13.65
C PRO A 23 1.83 -10.06 -14.53
N LEU A 24 0.91 -11.01 -14.72
CA LEU A 24 -0.33 -10.78 -15.49
C LEU A 24 -1.23 -9.71 -14.85
N GLU A 25 -1.40 -9.75 -13.52
CA GLU A 25 -2.12 -8.72 -12.78
C GLU A 25 -1.40 -7.37 -12.86
N SER A 26 -0.05 -7.36 -12.87
CA SER A 26 0.73 -6.12 -12.98
C SER A 26 0.52 -5.36 -14.29
N VAL A 27 0.21 -6.09 -15.37
CA VAL A 27 -0.07 -5.53 -16.71
C VAL A 27 -1.56 -5.47 -17.04
N GLY A 28 -2.44 -5.78 -16.08
CA GLY A 28 -3.89 -5.58 -16.23
C GLY A 28 -4.66 -6.70 -16.94
N CYS A 29 -4.10 -7.89 -17.11
CA CYS A 29 -4.77 -9.01 -17.79
C CYS A 29 -6.10 -9.45 -17.14
N PHE A 30 -6.36 -9.05 -15.89
CA PHE A 30 -7.54 -9.44 -15.12
C PHE A 30 -8.45 -8.26 -14.77
N ASP A 31 -8.20 -7.07 -15.31
CA ASP A 31 -8.94 -5.85 -14.93
C ASP A 31 -10.41 -5.90 -15.33
N TRP A 32 -10.73 -6.67 -16.37
CA TRP A 32 -12.09 -6.90 -16.87
C TRP A 32 -12.92 -7.87 -16.00
N ILE A 33 -12.28 -8.67 -15.15
CA ILE A 33 -12.98 -9.59 -14.25
C ILE A 33 -13.60 -8.77 -13.12
N SER A 34 -14.87 -8.99 -12.75
CA SER A 34 -15.49 -8.26 -11.64
C SER A 34 -14.87 -8.63 -10.29
N ASP A 35 -15.03 -7.78 -9.26
CA ASP A 35 -14.49 -8.03 -7.92
C ASP A 35 -15.01 -9.33 -7.32
N GLU A 36 -16.30 -9.59 -7.51
CA GLU A 36 -17.05 -10.75 -7.01
C GLU A 36 -16.46 -12.07 -7.53
N HIS A 37 -15.86 -12.05 -8.73
CA HIS A 37 -15.21 -13.21 -9.32
C HIS A 37 -13.71 -13.25 -9.02
N TRP A 38 -13.00 -12.11 -9.15
CA TRP A 38 -11.54 -12.08 -9.00
C TRP A 38 -11.10 -12.33 -7.55
N ILE A 39 -11.80 -11.77 -6.56
CA ILE A 39 -11.42 -11.89 -5.15
C ILE A 39 -11.43 -13.35 -4.68
N PRO A 40 -12.49 -14.16 -4.91
CA PRO A 40 -12.48 -15.58 -4.58
C PRO A 40 -11.39 -16.39 -5.28
N ILE A 41 -11.14 -16.12 -6.57
CA ILE A 41 -10.07 -16.79 -7.35
C ILE A 41 -8.70 -16.49 -6.73
N ARG A 42 -8.41 -15.21 -6.46
CA ARG A 42 -7.15 -14.78 -5.84
C ARG A 42 -6.99 -15.37 -4.44
N TYR A 43 -8.07 -15.47 -3.68
CA TYR A 43 -8.08 -16.14 -2.38
C TYR A 43 -7.75 -17.63 -2.51
N TRP A 44 -8.39 -18.35 -3.44
CA TRP A 44 -8.09 -19.76 -3.70
C TRP A 44 -6.64 -19.97 -4.13
N LEU A 45 -6.10 -19.16 -5.04
CA LEU A 45 -4.70 -19.24 -5.48
C LEU A 45 -3.73 -19.18 -4.28
N ARG A 46 -4.00 -18.29 -3.32
CA ARG A 46 -3.15 -18.09 -2.14
C ARG A 46 -3.40 -19.13 -1.03
N MET A 47 -4.65 -19.30 -0.63
CA MET A 47 -5.06 -20.07 0.55
C MET A 47 -5.30 -21.55 0.24
N GLY A 48 -5.55 -21.90 -1.02
CA GLY A 48 -5.84 -23.28 -1.44
C GLY A 48 -7.27 -23.74 -1.28
N LYS A 49 -8.15 -22.87 -0.81
CA LYS A 49 -9.59 -23.08 -0.69
C LYS A 49 -10.30 -21.79 -1.09
N PHE A 50 -11.53 -21.89 -1.60
CA PHE A 50 -12.36 -20.71 -1.79
C PHE A 50 -12.85 -20.15 -0.45
N PRO A 51 -13.07 -18.83 -0.33
CA PRO A 51 -13.63 -18.24 0.87
C PRO A 51 -15.13 -18.53 0.96
N ASP A 52 -15.65 -18.83 2.16
CA ASP A 52 -17.09 -18.74 2.41
C ASP A 52 -17.46 -17.27 2.63
N LEU A 53 -18.02 -16.64 1.61
CA LEU A 53 -18.47 -15.24 1.66
C LEU A 53 -19.92 -15.11 2.16
N LYS A 54 -20.67 -16.21 2.29
CA LYS A 54 -22.02 -16.19 2.87
C LYS A 54 -21.93 -16.18 4.39
N ASN A 55 -21.04 -17.00 4.96
CA ASN A 55 -20.81 -17.12 6.39
C ASN A 55 -19.30 -17.03 6.72
N PRO A 56 -18.68 -15.84 6.59
CA PRO A 56 -17.23 -15.69 6.77
C PRO A 56 -16.82 -15.95 8.23
N TYR A 57 -16.06 -17.03 8.45
CA TYR A 57 -15.64 -17.45 9.79
C TYR A 57 -14.25 -16.92 10.14
N THR A 58 -13.27 -17.17 9.26
CA THR A 58 -11.87 -16.79 9.50
C THR A 58 -11.63 -15.29 9.30
N TYR A 59 -10.59 -14.75 9.93
CA TYR A 59 -10.15 -13.36 9.71
C TYR A 59 -9.96 -13.05 8.22
N THR A 60 -9.33 -13.96 7.48
CA THR A 60 -9.03 -13.74 6.05
C THR A 60 -10.26 -13.79 5.16
N GLU A 61 -11.27 -14.60 5.49
CA GLU A 61 -12.60 -14.60 4.84
C GLU A 61 -13.34 -13.29 5.13
N LYS A 62 -13.35 -12.84 6.39
CA LYS A 62 -13.95 -11.55 6.78
C LYS A 62 -13.33 -10.37 6.01
N LEU A 63 -12.01 -10.37 5.82
CA LEU A 63 -11.35 -9.38 4.97
C LEU A 63 -11.83 -9.43 3.51
N GLN A 64 -12.03 -10.60 2.92
CA GLN A 64 -12.56 -10.68 1.55
C GLN A 64 -14.01 -10.19 1.47
N TRP A 65 -14.83 -10.51 2.46
CA TRP A 65 -16.19 -9.99 2.57
C TRP A 65 -16.20 -8.46 2.64
N LEU A 66 -15.34 -7.86 3.47
CA LEU A 66 -15.21 -6.39 3.57
C LEU A 66 -14.84 -5.76 2.22
N LYS A 67 -13.95 -6.38 1.45
CA LYS A 67 -13.57 -5.89 0.11
C LYS A 67 -14.75 -5.87 -0.87
N LEU A 68 -15.77 -6.70 -0.68
CA LEU A 68 -16.95 -6.78 -1.56
C LEU A 68 -18.15 -5.96 -1.08
N HIS A 69 -18.31 -5.82 0.25
CA HIS A 69 -19.56 -5.30 0.81
C HIS A 69 -19.40 -4.01 1.60
N ASN A 70 -18.22 -3.73 2.15
CA ASN A 70 -18.02 -2.52 2.94
C ASN A 70 -17.53 -1.38 2.03
N ARG A 71 -18.37 -0.35 1.89
CA ARG A 71 -18.20 0.77 0.95
C ARG A 71 -18.13 2.12 1.66
N ASN A 72 -17.73 2.14 2.94
CA ASN A 72 -17.68 3.36 3.72
C ASN A 72 -16.71 4.39 3.08
N PRO A 73 -17.19 5.57 2.67
CA PRO A 73 -16.37 6.59 2.02
C PRO A 73 -15.27 7.16 2.93
N LEU A 74 -15.41 7.03 4.26
CA LEU A 74 -14.37 7.42 5.21
C LEU A 74 -13.07 6.65 4.93
N TYR A 75 -13.14 5.39 4.53
CA TYR A 75 -11.94 4.56 4.37
C TYR A 75 -11.02 5.06 3.26
N THR A 76 -11.56 5.64 2.20
CA THR A 76 -10.74 6.29 1.15
C THR A 76 -9.93 7.44 1.73
N LYS A 77 -10.48 8.22 2.66
CA LYS A 77 -9.73 9.27 3.37
C LYS A 77 -8.67 8.68 4.29
N LEU A 78 -8.95 7.55 4.94
CA LEU A 78 -8.02 6.92 5.89
C LEU A 78 -6.81 6.25 5.22
N VAL A 79 -6.94 5.79 3.97
CA VAL A 79 -5.81 5.19 3.23
C VAL A 79 -5.04 6.19 2.38
N ASP A 80 -5.58 7.38 2.12
CA ASP A 80 -4.84 8.48 1.49
C ASP A 80 -3.87 9.08 2.52
N LYS A 81 -2.57 8.96 2.27
CA LYS A 81 -1.51 9.41 3.20
C LYS A 81 -1.55 10.90 3.51
N TYR A 82 -2.18 11.71 2.66
CA TYR A 82 -2.34 13.14 2.91
C TYR A 82 -3.67 13.43 3.63
N GLU A 83 -4.78 12.84 3.20
CA GLU A 83 -6.09 13.13 3.84
C GLU A 83 -6.20 12.55 5.26
N VAL A 84 -5.54 11.42 5.53
CA VAL A 84 -5.53 10.81 6.87
C VAL A 84 -4.89 11.74 7.91
N LYS A 85 -3.94 12.59 7.51
CA LYS A 85 -3.27 13.54 8.40
C LYS A 85 -4.27 14.52 9.01
N LYS A 86 -5.17 15.07 8.19
CA LYS A 86 -6.26 15.95 8.64
C LYS A 86 -7.22 15.23 9.59
N PHE A 87 -7.50 13.95 9.33
CA PHE A 87 -8.34 13.14 10.21
C PHE A 87 -7.69 12.98 11.60
N VAL A 88 -6.40 12.65 11.65
CA VAL A 88 -5.65 12.50 12.91
C VAL A 88 -5.51 13.83 13.65
N GLU A 89 -5.13 14.89 12.94
CA GLU A 89 -5.05 16.27 13.47
C GLU A 89 -6.34 16.67 14.19
N SER A 90 -7.49 16.44 13.55
CA SER A 90 -8.81 16.78 14.11
C SER A 90 -9.24 15.95 15.34
N ARG A 91 -8.55 14.84 15.61
CA ARG A 91 -8.92 13.87 16.66
C ARG A 91 -8.02 13.94 17.87
N ILE A 92 -6.72 14.06 17.65
CA ILE A 92 -5.73 13.96 18.73
C ILE A 92 -4.72 15.12 18.72
N GLY A 93 -4.77 16.02 17.74
CA GLY A 93 -3.86 17.17 17.65
C GLY A 93 -2.82 17.04 16.55
N ALA A 94 -2.30 18.18 16.11
CA ALA A 94 -1.35 18.28 15.00
C ALA A 94 0.08 17.92 15.38
N GLU A 95 0.41 17.98 16.67
CA GLU A 95 1.70 17.57 17.24
C GLU A 95 2.01 16.08 17.01
N TYR A 96 0.99 15.25 16.80
CA TYR A 96 1.13 13.82 16.50
C TYR A 96 1.26 13.53 14.99
N VAL A 97 1.25 14.55 14.15
CA VAL A 97 1.26 14.42 12.71
C VAL A 97 2.50 15.06 12.12
N ILE A 98 3.27 14.27 11.39
CA ILE A 98 4.49 14.71 10.73
C ILE A 98 4.23 15.89 9.78
N THR A 99 5.14 16.86 9.72
CA THR A 99 4.99 18.04 8.85
C THR A 99 4.98 17.65 7.37
N THR A 100 3.94 18.07 6.64
CA THR A 100 3.90 18.00 5.17
C THR A 100 4.55 19.26 4.61
N LEU A 101 5.54 19.07 3.73
CA LEU A 101 6.30 20.14 3.10
C LEU A 101 5.68 20.59 1.76
N GLY A 102 4.89 19.73 1.13
CA GLY A 102 4.17 20.06 -0.09
C GLY A 102 3.40 18.87 -0.66
N ILE A 103 2.53 19.17 -1.63
CA ILE A 103 1.72 18.21 -2.36
C ILE A 103 1.56 18.64 -3.82
N TRP A 104 1.67 17.69 -4.74
CA TRP A 104 1.72 17.94 -6.19
C TRP A 104 1.01 16.83 -6.96
N ASP A 105 0.52 17.16 -8.16
CA ASP A 105 -0.13 16.20 -9.05
C ASP A 105 0.90 15.48 -9.96
N SER A 106 2.04 16.10 -10.25
CA SER A 106 3.15 15.51 -11.02
C SER A 106 4.51 15.73 -10.37
N PHE A 107 5.55 15.05 -10.88
CA PHE A 107 6.93 15.23 -10.40
C PHE A 107 7.48 16.60 -10.83
N GLU A 108 7.06 17.07 -11.99
CA GLU A 108 7.50 18.31 -12.62
C GLU A 108 7.00 19.54 -11.86
N ASP A 109 5.91 19.43 -11.11
CA ASP A 109 5.37 20.53 -10.29
C ASP A 109 6.17 20.78 -9.00
N ILE A 110 7.11 19.89 -8.65
CA ILE A 110 7.86 19.97 -7.40
C ILE A 110 8.92 21.08 -7.50
N ASN A 111 8.77 22.13 -6.69
CA ASN A 111 9.83 23.12 -6.48
C ASN A 111 10.85 22.59 -5.45
N PHE A 112 11.89 21.91 -5.92
CA PHE A 112 12.94 21.35 -5.06
C PHE A 112 13.76 22.40 -4.31
N ASP A 113 13.84 23.64 -4.80
CA ASP A 113 14.58 24.71 -4.10
C ASP A 113 13.87 25.12 -2.81
N SER A 114 12.53 25.03 -2.79
CA SER A 114 11.72 25.30 -1.59
C SER A 114 11.81 24.21 -0.51
N LEU A 115 12.23 23.01 -0.87
CA LEU A 115 12.37 21.91 0.08
C LEU A 115 13.60 22.08 0.98
N PRO A 116 13.60 21.57 2.22
CA PRO A 116 14.81 21.51 3.04
C PRO A 116 15.90 20.60 2.44
N ASN A 117 17.09 20.54 3.05
CA ASN A 117 18.16 19.64 2.61
C ASN A 117 17.77 18.14 2.73
N GLN A 118 16.81 17.81 3.60
CA GLN A 118 16.37 16.45 3.88
C GLN A 118 14.84 16.35 3.85
N PHE A 119 14.31 15.41 3.08
CA PHE A 119 12.88 15.20 2.93
C PHE A 119 12.58 13.78 2.44
N VAL A 120 11.32 13.35 2.57
CA VAL A 120 10.83 12.11 1.98
C VAL A 120 9.74 12.45 0.99
N LEU A 121 9.89 12.04 -0.27
CA LEU A 121 8.83 12.07 -1.27
C LEU A 121 8.10 10.73 -1.26
N LYS A 122 6.77 10.77 -1.26
CA LYS A 122 5.95 9.57 -1.37
C LYS A 122 4.65 9.84 -2.13
N THR A 123 4.07 8.81 -2.72
CA THR A 123 2.73 8.94 -3.31
C THR A 123 1.64 8.77 -2.24
N THR A 124 0.48 9.40 -2.45
CA THR A 124 -0.63 9.39 -1.47
C THR A 124 -1.43 8.09 -1.47
N HIS A 125 -1.54 7.40 -2.61
CA HIS A 125 -2.55 6.36 -2.87
C HIS A 125 -2.06 4.92 -2.80
N ASP A 126 -0.75 4.68 -2.78
CA ASP A 126 -0.20 3.32 -2.89
C ASP A 126 0.60 2.86 -1.66
N SER A 127 1.38 1.79 -1.82
CA SER A 127 2.50 1.49 -0.94
C SER A 127 3.75 1.23 -1.78
N GLY A 128 4.90 1.72 -1.31
CA GLY A 128 6.21 1.53 -1.94
C GLY A 128 6.67 2.66 -2.86
N GLY A 129 5.79 3.56 -3.31
CA GLY A 129 6.19 4.76 -4.06
C GLY A 129 6.85 5.79 -3.15
N ILE A 130 8.12 5.55 -2.74
CA ILE A 130 8.87 6.35 -1.76
C ILE A 130 10.28 6.64 -2.27
N VAL A 131 10.75 7.87 -2.07
CA VAL A 131 12.12 8.31 -2.34
C VAL A 131 12.60 9.16 -1.17
N ILE A 132 13.80 8.87 -0.65
CA ILE A 132 14.34 9.52 0.55
C ILE A 132 15.51 10.42 0.14
N CYS A 133 15.44 11.70 0.48
CA CYS A 133 16.53 12.65 0.37
C CYS A 133 17.16 12.89 1.75
N LYS A 134 18.40 12.42 1.94
CA LYS A 134 19.20 12.72 3.15
C LYS A 134 20.20 13.87 2.94
N ASP A 135 20.47 14.22 1.68
CA ASP A 135 21.39 15.26 1.26
C ASP A 135 20.99 15.68 -0.16
N LYS A 136 20.51 16.92 -0.32
CA LYS A 136 19.98 17.40 -1.60
C LYS A 136 21.06 17.45 -2.68
N SER A 137 22.33 17.65 -2.31
CA SER A 137 23.46 17.69 -3.25
C SER A 137 23.74 16.33 -3.90
N LYS A 138 23.31 15.24 -3.27
CA LYS A 138 23.48 13.85 -3.75
C LYS A 138 22.17 13.21 -4.17
N PHE A 139 21.09 13.99 -4.23
CA PHE A 139 19.77 13.46 -4.51
C PHE A 139 19.64 13.07 -5.98
N ASP A 140 19.36 11.78 -6.23
CA ASP A 140 19.17 11.25 -7.57
C ASP A 140 17.79 11.65 -8.11
N MET A 141 17.74 12.82 -8.75
CA MET A 141 16.54 13.39 -9.35
C MET A 141 15.93 12.51 -10.42
N GLU A 142 16.75 11.81 -11.21
CA GLU A 142 16.26 10.98 -12.31
C GLU A 142 15.61 9.70 -11.79
N ASN A 143 16.25 9.04 -10.82
CA ASN A 143 15.63 7.90 -10.13
C ASN A 143 14.36 8.33 -9.38
N ALA A 144 14.37 9.48 -8.72
CA ALA A 144 13.20 10.00 -8.03
C ALA A 144 12.01 10.19 -8.99
N ARG A 145 12.26 10.83 -10.14
CA ARG A 145 11.28 11.01 -11.22
C ARG A 145 10.72 9.68 -11.67
N LYS A 146 11.60 8.71 -11.96
CA LYS A 146 11.21 7.37 -12.44
C LYS A 146 10.33 6.63 -11.43
N VAL A 147 10.72 6.60 -10.17
CA VAL A 147 9.97 5.91 -9.09
C VAL A 147 8.60 6.54 -8.90
N LEU A 148 8.54 7.86 -8.74
CA LEU A 148 7.29 8.57 -8.43
C LEU A 148 6.35 8.58 -9.63
N SER A 149 6.85 8.83 -10.84
CA SER A 149 6.03 8.80 -12.07
C SER A 149 5.45 7.42 -12.37
N ARG A 150 6.22 6.35 -12.10
CA ARG A 150 5.72 4.98 -12.20
C ARG A 150 4.62 4.72 -11.16
N SER A 151 4.82 5.19 -9.94
CA SER A 151 3.91 5.01 -8.81
C SER A 151 2.59 5.75 -9.04
N LEU A 152 2.62 6.98 -9.58
CA LEU A 152 1.42 7.74 -9.94
C LEU A 152 0.53 7.02 -10.98
N LYS A 153 1.14 6.30 -11.93
CA LYS A 153 0.41 5.50 -12.93
C LYS A 153 -0.11 4.17 -12.39
N HIS A 154 0.31 3.78 -11.19
CA HIS A 154 -0.05 2.51 -10.60
C HIS A 154 -1.44 2.57 -9.97
N ASN A 155 -2.41 1.86 -10.57
CA ASN A 155 -3.71 1.64 -9.94
C ASN A 155 -3.56 0.63 -8.79
N TYR A 156 -3.28 1.12 -7.59
CA TYR A 156 -2.99 0.27 -6.44
C TYR A 156 -4.12 -0.72 -6.16
N TYR A 157 -5.38 -0.26 -6.17
CA TYR A 157 -6.56 -1.12 -5.96
C TYR A 157 -6.58 -2.34 -6.89
N LEU A 158 -6.42 -2.17 -8.21
CA LEU A 158 -6.44 -3.29 -9.16
C LEU A 158 -5.23 -4.22 -9.01
N ARG A 159 -4.10 -3.71 -8.54
CA ARG A 159 -2.82 -4.41 -8.55
C ARG A 159 -2.50 -5.09 -7.21
N THR A 160 -3.11 -4.67 -6.10
CA THR A 160 -2.78 -5.17 -4.75
C THR A 160 -3.89 -5.98 -4.09
N GLY A 161 -4.96 -6.29 -4.83
CA GLY A 161 -5.96 -7.27 -4.40
C GLY A 161 -7.30 -6.67 -4.06
N ARG A 162 -7.65 -5.58 -4.75
CA ARG A 162 -8.97 -4.97 -4.78
C ARG A 162 -9.49 -4.57 -3.41
N GLU A 163 -8.59 -3.97 -2.63
CA GLU A 163 -8.95 -3.35 -1.36
C GLU A 163 -9.73 -2.07 -1.62
N TRP A 164 -11.06 -2.15 -1.45
CA TRP A 164 -11.99 -1.06 -1.78
C TRP A 164 -11.58 0.34 -1.30
N PRO A 165 -11.02 0.53 -0.08
CA PRO A 165 -10.59 1.85 0.39
C PRO A 165 -9.70 2.60 -0.61
N TYR A 166 -8.81 1.89 -1.33
CA TYR A 166 -7.86 2.48 -2.28
C TYR A 166 -8.47 2.84 -3.64
N LYS A 167 -9.70 2.39 -3.95
CA LYS A 167 -10.27 2.48 -5.30
C LYS A 167 -10.36 3.91 -5.84
N ASN A 168 -10.68 4.85 -4.95
CA ASN A 168 -11.02 6.24 -5.33
C ASN A 168 -10.00 7.27 -4.80
N VAL A 169 -8.83 6.83 -4.36
CA VAL A 169 -7.79 7.75 -3.88
C VAL A 169 -7.17 8.47 -5.08
N LYS A 170 -7.11 9.80 -5.06
CA LYS A 170 -6.43 10.59 -6.10
C LYS A 170 -4.90 10.39 -5.97
N PRO A 171 -4.21 9.85 -6.97
CA PRO A 171 -2.74 9.76 -6.97
C PRO A 171 -2.12 11.16 -6.96
N ARG A 172 -1.28 11.44 -5.98
CA ARG A 172 -0.52 12.69 -5.80
C ARG A 172 0.85 12.36 -5.22
N ILE A 173 1.82 13.26 -5.37
CA ILE A 173 3.10 13.21 -4.68
C ILE A 173 3.02 14.15 -3.47
N MET A 174 3.52 13.71 -2.32
CA MET A 174 3.67 14.54 -1.14
C MET A 174 5.11 14.49 -0.62
N ALA A 175 5.58 15.61 -0.06
CA ALA A 175 6.83 15.69 0.67
C ALA A 175 6.56 15.76 2.18
N GLU A 176 7.33 15.01 2.96
CA GLU A 176 7.34 15.11 4.43
C GLU A 176 8.74 15.43 4.95
N LYS A 177 8.77 16.03 6.14
CA LYS A 177 10.00 16.21 6.90
C LYS A 177 10.69 14.86 7.07
N TYR A 178 11.99 14.78 6.78
CA TYR A 178 12.76 13.58 7.09
C TYR A 178 12.89 13.42 8.61
N MET A 179 12.71 12.20 9.10
CA MET A 179 12.75 11.84 10.52
C MET A 179 13.73 10.69 10.71
N GLU A 180 14.46 10.73 11.81
CA GLU A 180 15.31 9.64 12.29
C GLU A 180 15.41 9.70 13.82
N ASP A 181 15.54 8.54 14.47
CA ASP A 181 15.90 8.46 15.88
C ASP A 181 17.37 8.88 16.04
N THR A 182 17.64 9.85 16.91
CA THR A 182 18.99 10.40 17.07
C THR A 182 19.99 9.42 17.69
N GLY A 183 19.51 8.42 18.44
CA GLY A 183 20.34 7.40 19.06
C GLY A 183 20.63 6.24 18.12
N THR A 184 19.60 5.69 17.47
CA THR A 184 19.75 4.49 16.62
C THR A 184 19.98 4.82 15.15
N ARG A 185 19.72 6.05 14.71
CA ARG A 185 19.68 6.47 13.30
C ARG A 185 18.65 5.69 12.45
N GLU A 186 17.68 5.08 13.10
CA GLU A 186 16.58 4.31 12.50
C GLU A 186 15.23 4.96 12.83
N LEU A 187 14.15 4.50 12.19
CA LEU A 187 12.80 4.96 12.50
C LEU A 187 12.05 3.86 13.25
N ARG A 188 11.79 4.09 14.54
CA ARG A 188 10.96 3.19 15.33
C ARG A 188 9.50 3.30 14.88
N ASP A 189 8.92 2.17 14.50
CA ASP A 189 7.52 2.04 14.12
C ASP A 189 6.79 1.16 15.14
N TYR A 190 5.66 1.64 15.64
CA TYR A 190 4.77 0.89 16.53
C TYR A 190 3.50 0.47 15.78
N LYS A 191 3.27 -0.84 15.71
CA LYS A 191 2.08 -1.42 15.10
C LYS A 191 1.14 -1.91 16.18
N PHE A 192 -0.03 -1.29 16.27
CA PHE A 192 -1.10 -1.64 17.21
C PHE A 192 -2.14 -2.50 16.49
N PHE A 193 -2.47 -3.67 17.04
CA PHE A 193 -3.51 -4.54 16.50
C PHE A 193 -4.75 -4.46 17.39
N THR A 194 -5.87 -4.09 16.77
CA THR A 194 -7.19 -3.93 17.41
C THR A 194 -8.21 -4.85 16.73
N PHE A 195 -8.97 -5.62 17.52
CA PHE A 195 -9.99 -6.55 17.05
C PHE A 195 -11.30 -6.37 17.84
N GLY A 196 -12.43 -6.50 17.15
CA GLY A 196 -13.76 -6.50 17.79
C GLY A 196 -14.22 -5.16 18.36
N GLY A 197 -13.57 -4.05 18.01
CA GLY A 197 -13.93 -2.71 18.51
C GLY A 197 -13.51 -2.44 19.97
N GLY A 198 -12.76 -3.35 20.59
CA GLY A 198 -12.13 -3.13 21.90
C GLY A 198 -10.81 -2.36 21.82
N GLY A 199 -10.07 -2.33 22.93
CA GLY A 199 -8.74 -1.71 23.03
C GLY A 199 -7.65 -2.43 22.23
N VAL A 200 -6.39 -2.04 22.42
CA VAL A 200 -5.21 -2.66 21.78
C VAL A 200 -4.98 -4.06 22.35
N GLN A 201 -4.90 -5.09 21.49
CA GLN A 201 -4.55 -6.45 21.91
C GLN A 201 -3.05 -6.73 21.81
N SER A 202 -2.36 -6.15 20.85
CA SER A 202 -0.91 -6.32 20.72
C SER A 202 -0.23 -5.10 20.11
N ILE A 203 1.04 -4.92 20.51
CA ILE A 203 1.93 -3.86 20.03
C ILE A 203 3.20 -4.54 19.52
N ILE A 204 3.61 -4.22 18.30
CA ILE A 204 4.90 -4.63 17.75
C ILE A 204 5.75 -3.38 17.55
N CYS A 205 6.94 -3.36 18.14
CA CYS A 205 7.96 -2.35 17.87
C CYS A 205 8.88 -2.87 16.78
N CYS A 206 8.93 -2.17 15.65
CA CYS A 206 9.87 -2.42 14.56
C CYS A 206 10.99 -1.38 14.61
N PHE A 207 12.21 -1.86 14.40
CA PHE A 207 13.42 -1.05 14.24
C PHE A 207 13.77 -1.02 12.74
#